data_AF-A0A1Y5SXU3-F1
#
_entry.id   AF-A0A1Y5SXU3-F1
#
_cell.length_a   1.000
_cell.length_b   1.000
_cell.length_c   1.000
_cell.angle_alpha   90.00
_cell.angle_beta   90.00
_cell.angle_gamma   90.00
#
_symmetry.space_group_name_H-M   'P 1'
#
loop_
_entity.id
_entity.type
_entity.pdbx_description
1 polymer ?
#
loop_
_entity_poly.entity_id
_entity_poly.type
_entity_poly.pdbx_seq_one_letter_code
_entity_poly.pdbx_strand_id
1 'polypeptide(L)'
;MLNLARCALFAKVLVALTACDGAGVSPPPSTQSAIAEVSARNVAYPDYPKAGMTYLSFSSAHGFQVNLIGSDGRAWLWYPGNSAGVPELYKLDQINGIQALCWAHPGNTYNPVTQTPGGGYKCEELKLARKTIVSSLRGDPFNLASGRVPYKLDRCSAPQAFDFNRTRFRC
;
A
#
# COMPACT_ATOMS: atom_id res chain seq x y z
N MET A 1 6.16 67.39 -51.75
CA MET A 1 7.03 66.36 -52.33
C MET A 1 7.20 65.23 -51.33
N LEU A 2 6.98 64.00 -51.79
CA LEU A 2 7.47 62.70 -51.31
C LEU A 2 7.16 62.17 -49.89
N ASN A 3 6.33 61.12 -49.89
CA ASN A 3 6.37 59.85 -49.13
C ASN A 3 7.65 59.54 -48.31
N LEU A 4 7.48 58.89 -47.15
CA LEU A 4 7.89 57.49 -46.98
C LEU A 4 7.31 56.85 -45.69
N ALA A 5 6.73 55.66 -45.87
CA ALA A 5 6.23 54.76 -44.83
C ALA A 5 7.36 54.04 -44.08
N ARG A 6 7.06 53.51 -42.87
CA ARG A 6 7.22 52.06 -42.55
C ARG A 6 6.81 51.67 -41.11
N CYS A 7 5.83 50.77 -41.07
CA CYS A 7 5.67 49.59 -40.22
C CYS A 7 6.30 49.58 -38.82
N ALA A 8 5.43 49.66 -37.80
CA ALA A 8 5.72 49.21 -36.45
C ALA A 8 5.81 47.67 -36.41
N LEU A 9 7.00 47.12 -36.18
CA LEU A 9 7.17 45.75 -35.70
C LEU A 9 7.09 45.77 -34.17
N PHE A 10 5.98 45.28 -33.62
CA PHE A 10 5.92 44.88 -32.22
C PHE A 10 6.70 43.58 -32.05
N ALA A 11 7.93 43.67 -31.53
CA ALA A 11 8.67 42.51 -31.06
C ALA A 11 7.97 41.97 -29.79
N LYS A 12 7.19 40.90 -29.95
CA LYS A 12 6.72 40.10 -28.80
C LYS A 12 7.93 39.37 -28.22
N VAL A 13 8.46 39.91 -27.12
CA VAL A 13 9.41 39.20 -26.26
C VAL A 13 8.69 37.98 -25.68
N LEU A 14 9.00 36.80 -26.20
CA LEU A 14 8.56 35.54 -25.63
C LEU A 14 9.42 35.29 -24.38
N VAL A 15 8.88 35.62 -23.20
CA VAL A 15 9.50 35.24 -21.92
C VAL A 15 9.34 33.73 -21.80
N ALA A 16 10.42 33.00 -22.06
CA ALA A 16 10.52 31.59 -21.73
C ALA A 16 10.55 31.47 -20.20
N LEU A 17 9.39 31.21 -19.60
CA LEU A 17 9.30 30.68 -18.25
C LEU A 17 9.93 29.28 -18.28
N THR A 18 11.18 29.18 -17.87
CA THR A 18 11.79 27.92 -17.45
C THR A 18 11.02 27.42 -16.23
N ALA A 19 10.03 26.57 -16.48
CA ALA A 19 9.40 25.78 -15.44
C ALA A 19 10.48 24.87 -14.85
N CYS A 20 10.87 25.14 -13.61
CA CYS A 20 11.65 24.21 -12.83
C CYS A 20 10.86 22.90 -12.75
N ASP A 21 11.41 21.82 -13.32
CA ASP A 21 10.94 20.46 -13.11
C ASP A 21 11.04 20.14 -11.61
N GLY A 22 9.99 20.46 -10.87
CA GLY A 22 9.77 19.91 -9.54
C GLY A 22 9.67 18.40 -9.71
N ALA A 23 10.59 17.67 -9.09
CA ALA A 23 10.60 16.22 -9.03
C ALA A 23 9.17 15.70 -8.84
N GLY A 24 8.59 15.18 -9.92
CA GLY A 24 7.19 14.79 -9.98
C GLY A 24 6.96 13.61 -9.07
N VAL A 25 6.50 13.87 -7.85
CA VAL A 25 5.85 12.85 -7.03
C VAL A 25 4.60 12.45 -7.81
N SER A 26 4.66 11.33 -8.52
CA SER A 26 3.50 10.82 -9.24
C SER A 26 2.37 10.62 -8.24
N PRO A 27 1.13 11.04 -8.58
CA PRO A 27 0.00 10.81 -7.70
C PRO A 27 -0.13 9.31 -7.42
N PRO A 28 -0.56 8.91 -6.21
CA PRO A 28 -0.77 7.51 -5.92
C PRO A 28 -1.77 6.93 -6.94
N PRO A 29 -1.58 5.66 -7.35
CA PRO A 29 -2.45 5.00 -8.32
C PRO A 29 -3.90 4.98 -7.81
N SER A 30 -4.85 5.08 -8.74
CA SER A 30 -6.27 4.99 -8.41
C SER A 30 -6.61 3.61 -7.82
N THR A 31 -7.67 3.54 -7.02
CA THR A 31 -8.16 2.27 -6.45
C THR A 31 -8.38 1.22 -7.54
N GLN A 32 -8.88 1.62 -8.71
CA GLN A 32 -9.14 0.72 -9.83
C GLN A 32 -7.85 0.11 -10.40
N SER A 33 -6.80 0.90 -10.57
CA SER A 33 -5.53 0.38 -11.11
C SER A 33 -4.84 -0.55 -10.11
N ALA A 34 -4.91 -0.26 -8.81
CA ALA A 34 -4.37 -1.13 -7.78
C ALA A 34 -5.13 -2.48 -7.67
N ILE A 35 -6.46 -2.47 -7.81
CA ILE A 35 -7.25 -3.71 -7.86
C ILE A 35 -6.88 -4.52 -9.11
N ALA A 36 -6.78 -3.89 -10.27
CA ALA A 36 -6.40 -4.57 -11.51
C ALA A 36 -5.00 -5.20 -11.42
N GLU A 37 -4.03 -4.45 -10.87
CA GLU A 37 -2.66 -4.92 -10.62
C GLU A 37 -2.64 -6.18 -9.75
N VAL A 38 -3.32 -6.16 -8.60
CA VAL A 38 -3.38 -7.33 -7.70
C VAL A 38 -4.14 -8.47 -8.35
N SER A 39 -5.25 -8.20 -9.03
CA SER A 39 -6.10 -9.20 -9.68
C SER A 39 -5.36 -9.98 -10.77
N ALA A 40 -4.43 -9.35 -11.48
CA ALA A 40 -3.63 -9.99 -12.52
C ALA A 40 -2.57 -10.97 -11.99
N ARG A 41 -2.30 -10.98 -10.67
CA ARG A 41 -1.29 -11.87 -10.07
C ARG A 41 -1.82 -13.28 -9.85
N ASN A 42 -0.90 -14.25 -9.84
CA ASN A 42 -1.15 -15.59 -9.33
C ASN A 42 -1.08 -15.62 -7.80
N VAL A 43 -1.77 -16.57 -7.16
CA VAL A 43 -1.64 -16.81 -5.72
C VAL A 43 -0.35 -17.58 -5.47
N ALA A 44 0.64 -16.93 -4.86
CA ALA A 44 1.91 -17.57 -4.48
C ALA A 44 1.86 -18.21 -3.07
N TYR A 45 0.99 -17.70 -2.20
CA TYR A 45 0.88 -18.13 -0.80
C TYR A 45 -0.56 -18.61 -0.52
N PRO A 46 -0.93 -19.84 -0.93
CA PRO A 46 -2.29 -20.34 -0.79
C PRO A 46 -2.73 -20.55 0.67
N ASP A 47 -1.78 -20.75 1.59
CA ASP A 47 -2.07 -20.98 3.00
C ASP A 47 -2.29 -19.68 3.80
N TYR A 48 -2.13 -18.50 3.18
CA TYR A 48 -2.45 -17.24 3.85
C TYR A 48 -3.96 -17.14 4.14
N PRO A 49 -4.36 -16.68 5.34
CA PRO A 49 -3.54 -16.36 6.52
C PRO A 49 -3.31 -17.59 7.43
N LYS A 50 -2.04 -17.96 7.65
CA LYS A 50 -1.65 -19.03 8.58
C LYS A 50 -1.08 -18.46 9.88
N ALA A 51 -1.61 -18.90 11.02
CA ALA A 51 -1.10 -18.52 12.34
C ALA A 51 0.38 -18.87 12.52
N GLY A 52 1.10 -18.02 13.24
CA GLY A 52 2.54 -18.17 13.49
C GLY A 52 3.42 -17.78 12.30
N MET A 53 2.89 -16.99 11.36
CA MET A 53 3.61 -16.50 10.18
C MET A 53 3.53 -14.97 10.12
N THR A 54 4.62 -14.34 9.68
CA THR A 54 4.65 -12.94 9.32
C THR A 54 4.69 -12.82 7.79
N TYR A 55 3.75 -12.09 7.20
CA TYR A 55 3.65 -11.91 5.76
C TYR A 55 4.06 -10.50 5.35
N LEU A 56 4.65 -10.40 4.16
CA LEU A 56 4.85 -9.15 3.44
C LEU A 56 3.83 -9.07 2.32
N SER A 57 2.98 -8.06 2.34
CA SER A 57 2.07 -7.73 1.24
C SER A 57 2.56 -6.49 0.48
N PHE A 58 2.16 -6.40 -0.79
CA PHE A 58 2.40 -5.23 -1.62
C PHE A 58 1.23 -4.95 -2.56
N SER A 59 0.81 -3.69 -2.64
CA SER A 59 0.06 -3.15 -3.77
C SER A 59 0.51 -1.73 -4.07
N SER A 60 0.38 -1.30 -5.32
CA SER A 60 0.76 0.07 -5.68
C SER A 60 -0.05 1.14 -4.94
N ALA A 61 -1.23 0.81 -4.38
CA ALA A 61 -2.05 1.71 -3.55
C ALA A 61 -1.60 1.81 -2.08
N HIS A 62 -1.07 0.76 -1.47
CA HIS A 62 -0.66 0.77 -0.05
C HIS A 62 0.87 0.80 0.14
N GLY A 63 1.64 0.39 -0.86
CA GLY A 63 3.06 0.06 -0.69
C GLY A 63 3.25 -1.28 0.00
N PHE A 64 4.40 -1.46 0.65
CA PHE A 64 4.68 -2.63 1.46
C PHE A 64 3.99 -2.56 2.82
N GLN A 65 3.38 -3.66 3.26
CA GLN A 65 2.88 -3.82 4.62
C GLN A 65 3.34 -5.17 5.17
N VAL A 66 3.63 -5.20 6.47
CA VAL A 66 4.02 -6.41 7.19
C VAL A 66 2.93 -6.77 8.17
N ASN A 67 2.50 -8.03 8.16
CA ASN A 67 1.43 -8.47 9.04
C ASN A 67 1.80 -9.81 9.70
N LEU A 68 1.89 -9.80 11.03
CA LEU A 68 2.02 -11.02 11.83
C LEU A 68 0.62 -11.60 12.06
N ILE A 69 0.44 -12.87 11.68
CA ILE A 69 -0.77 -13.64 11.96
C ILE A 69 -0.55 -14.43 13.25
N GLY A 70 -1.26 -14.05 14.30
CA GLY A 70 -1.27 -14.75 15.60
C GLY A 70 -2.25 -15.92 15.64
N SER A 71 -2.30 -16.59 16.79
CA SER A 71 -3.39 -17.52 17.11
C SER A 71 -4.66 -16.75 17.50
N ASP A 72 -5.78 -17.48 17.56
CA ASP A 72 -7.04 -17.00 18.17
C ASP A 72 -7.61 -15.73 17.52
N GLY A 73 -7.38 -15.57 16.21
CA GLY A 73 -7.88 -14.43 15.45
C GLY A 73 -7.15 -13.12 15.75
N ARG A 74 -5.96 -13.14 16.35
CA ARG A 74 -5.15 -11.94 16.59
C ARG A 74 -4.15 -11.70 15.46
N ALA A 75 -3.88 -10.43 15.16
CA ALA A 75 -2.83 -10.05 14.22
C ALA A 75 -2.18 -8.72 14.61
N TRP A 76 -1.06 -8.40 13.97
CA TRP A 76 -0.36 -7.14 14.17
C TRP A 76 0.13 -6.59 12.84
N LEU A 77 -0.31 -5.37 12.51
CA LEU A 77 0.02 -4.69 11.27
C LEU A 77 1.12 -3.64 11.47
N TRP A 78 2.11 -3.70 10.59
CA TRP A 78 3.15 -2.69 10.43
C TRP A 78 3.08 -2.16 9.00
N TYR A 79 2.68 -0.90 8.84
CA TYR A 79 2.42 -0.30 7.54
C TYR A 79 3.10 1.06 7.39
N PRO A 80 3.21 1.62 6.16
CA PRO A 80 3.97 2.83 5.95
C PRO A 80 3.44 3.99 6.78
N GLY A 81 4.36 4.66 7.47
CA GLY A 81 4.04 5.85 8.26
C GLY A 81 3.66 5.62 9.72
N ASN A 82 3.34 4.39 10.14
CA ASN A 82 3.02 4.13 11.54
C ASN A 82 4.30 4.09 12.41
N SER A 83 4.17 4.48 13.68
CA SER A 83 5.25 4.45 14.68
C SER A 83 5.14 3.28 15.66
N ALA A 84 4.07 2.50 15.57
CA ALA A 84 3.77 1.37 16.44
C ALA A 84 3.01 0.30 15.66
N GLY A 85 3.15 -0.97 16.07
CA GLY A 85 2.44 -2.08 15.49
C GLY A 85 0.96 -1.99 15.88
N VAL A 86 0.07 -2.06 14.91
CA VAL A 86 -1.37 -1.96 15.16
C VAL A 86 -1.89 -3.34 15.52
N PRO A 87 -2.37 -3.58 16.75
CA PRO A 87 -3.03 -4.83 17.08
C PRO A 87 -4.38 -4.90 16.37
N GLU A 88 -4.67 -6.01 15.73
CA GLU A 88 -5.87 -6.24 14.93
C GLU A 88 -6.50 -7.58 15.31
N LEU A 89 -7.77 -7.73 14.95
CA LEU A 89 -8.41 -9.04 14.89
C LEU A 89 -8.61 -9.44 13.43
N TYR A 90 -8.55 -10.75 13.17
CA TYR A 90 -8.83 -11.33 11.88
C TYR A 90 -9.72 -12.56 12.02
N LYS A 91 -10.53 -12.80 11.00
CA LYS A 91 -11.27 -14.05 10.83
C LYS A 91 -11.41 -14.40 9.37
N LEU A 92 -11.56 -15.69 9.09
CA LEU A 92 -12.09 -16.17 7.82
C LEU A 92 -13.61 -16.23 7.93
N ASP A 93 -14.29 -15.80 6.87
CA ASP A 93 -15.75 -15.78 6.79
C ASP A 93 -16.21 -16.19 5.37
N GLN A 94 -17.52 -16.30 5.17
CA GLN A 94 -18.13 -16.56 3.88
C GLN A 94 -19.24 -15.54 3.60
N ILE A 95 -19.03 -14.68 2.61
CA ILE A 95 -19.97 -13.61 2.23
C ILE A 95 -20.55 -13.96 0.86
N ASN A 96 -21.86 -14.21 0.80
CA ASN A 96 -22.55 -14.58 -0.45
C ASN A 96 -21.91 -15.77 -1.18
N GLY A 97 -21.43 -16.77 -0.43
CA GLY A 97 -20.75 -17.94 -1.00
C GLY A 97 -19.26 -17.76 -1.32
N ILE A 98 -18.71 -16.55 -1.13
CA ILE A 98 -17.31 -16.23 -1.43
C ILE A 98 -16.51 -16.22 -0.13
N GLN A 99 -15.37 -16.91 -0.11
CA GLN A 99 -14.45 -16.89 1.04
C GLN A 99 -13.88 -15.48 1.23
N ALA A 100 -13.98 -14.97 2.45
CA ALA A 100 -13.56 -13.64 2.81
C ALA A 100 -12.54 -13.67 3.95
N LEU A 101 -11.59 -12.75 3.88
CA LEU A 101 -10.72 -12.39 5.01
C LEU A 101 -11.24 -11.09 5.60
N CYS A 102 -11.56 -11.12 6.89
CA CYS A 102 -12.11 -9.98 7.60
C CYS A 102 -11.15 -9.49 8.67
N TRP A 103 -10.93 -8.18 8.69
CA TRP A 103 -10.07 -7.48 9.64
C TRP A 103 -10.90 -6.57 10.54
N ALA A 104 -10.57 -6.50 11.81
CA ALA A 104 -11.07 -5.46 12.72
C ALA A 104 -9.88 -4.71 13.32
N HIS A 105 -9.73 -3.46 12.89
CA HIS A 105 -8.80 -2.50 13.48
C HIS A 105 -9.38 -1.92 14.77
N PRO A 106 -8.56 -1.43 15.71
CA PRO A 106 -9.05 -0.79 16.94
C PRO A 106 -10.00 0.38 16.62
N GLY A 107 -11.04 0.56 17.43
CA GLY A 107 -12.13 1.52 17.17
C GLY A 107 -11.71 2.99 17.12
N ASN A 108 -10.52 3.33 17.64
CA ASN A 108 -9.93 4.66 17.62
C ASN A 108 -8.94 4.89 16.46
N THR A 109 -8.91 4.01 15.46
CA THR A 109 -8.05 4.13 14.27
C THR A 109 -8.81 4.70 13.07
N TYR A 110 -8.10 5.26 12.09
CA TYR A 110 -8.65 5.78 10.84
C TYR A 110 -7.80 5.31 9.66
N ASN A 111 -8.42 4.72 8.64
CA ASN A 111 -7.72 4.33 7.40
C ASN A 111 -7.80 5.48 6.37
N PRO A 112 -6.68 6.15 6.03
CA PRO A 112 -6.70 7.29 5.12
C PRO A 112 -6.91 6.91 3.64
N VAL A 113 -6.71 5.65 3.26
CA VAL A 113 -6.91 5.17 1.89
C VAL A 113 -8.39 4.90 1.63
N THR A 114 -9.08 4.28 2.58
CA THR A 114 -10.52 3.96 2.47
C THR A 114 -11.43 5.02 3.08
N GLN A 115 -10.87 5.99 3.80
CA GLN A 115 -11.57 7.03 4.54
C GLN A 115 -12.56 6.51 5.59
N THR A 116 -12.31 5.33 6.16
CA THR A 116 -13.21 4.68 7.14
C THR A 116 -12.60 4.66 8.53
N PRO A 117 -13.38 4.95 9.60
CA PRO A 117 -12.96 4.68 10.97
C PRO A 117 -12.79 3.17 11.19
N GLY A 118 -11.94 2.82 12.15
CA GLY A 118 -11.78 1.46 12.64
C GLY A 118 -13.02 0.97 13.40
N GLY A 119 -12.91 -0.22 14.00
CA GLY A 119 -14.02 -0.87 14.68
C GLY A 119 -14.90 -1.72 13.74
N GLY A 120 -15.37 -2.85 14.29
CA GLY A 120 -16.10 -3.86 13.53
C GLY A 120 -15.22 -4.58 12.49
N TYR A 121 -15.74 -5.67 11.93
CA TYR A 121 -15.06 -6.40 10.86
C TYR A 121 -15.32 -5.76 9.49
N LYS A 122 -14.25 -5.57 8.71
CA LYS A 122 -14.28 -5.19 7.29
C LYS A 122 -13.64 -6.31 6.49
N CYS A 123 -14.30 -6.74 5.43
CA CYS A 123 -13.93 -7.96 4.72
C CYS A 123 -13.54 -7.69 3.27
N GLU A 124 -12.59 -8.48 2.79
CA GLU A 124 -12.20 -8.57 1.38
C GLU A 124 -12.25 -10.04 0.91
N GLU A 125 -12.31 -10.27 -0.39
CA GLU A 125 -12.22 -11.62 -0.94
C GLU A 125 -10.85 -12.24 -0.58
N LEU A 126 -10.86 -13.43 0.04
CA LEU A 126 -9.64 -14.11 0.48
C LEU A 126 -8.66 -14.36 -0.67
N LYS A 127 -9.18 -14.67 -1.87
CA LYS A 127 -8.36 -14.86 -3.07
C LYS A 127 -7.62 -13.58 -3.46
N LEU A 128 -8.27 -12.42 -3.34
CA LEU A 128 -7.64 -11.13 -3.64
C LEU A 128 -6.58 -10.80 -2.59
N ALA A 129 -6.90 -11.01 -1.30
CA ALA A 129 -5.95 -10.84 -0.19
C ALA A 129 -4.67 -11.67 -0.41
N ARG A 130 -4.81 -12.96 -0.76
CA ARG A 130 -3.69 -13.87 -1.06
C ARG A 130 -2.80 -13.39 -2.20
N LYS A 131 -3.35 -12.70 -3.20
CA LYS A 131 -2.58 -12.15 -4.34
C LYS A 131 -1.74 -10.92 -3.96
N THR A 132 -2.01 -10.29 -2.81
CA THR A 132 -1.18 -9.19 -2.31
C THR A 132 0.12 -9.70 -1.69
N ILE A 133 0.17 -10.96 -1.23
CA ILE A 133 1.30 -11.52 -0.50
C ILE A 133 2.46 -11.81 -1.45
N VAL A 134 3.64 -11.27 -1.11
CA VAL A 134 4.86 -11.39 -1.92
C VAL A 134 5.98 -12.15 -1.19
N SER A 135 5.95 -12.19 0.14
CA SER A 135 6.91 -12.94 0.96
C SER A 135 6.32 -13.36 2.31
N SER A 136 6.96 -14.30 3.00
CA SER A 136 6.58 -14.71 4.35
C SER A 136 7.79 -15.16 5.17
N LEU A 137 7.71 -14.96 6.48
CA LEU A 137 8.67 -15.42 7.49
C LEU A 137 7.94 -16.22 8.56
N ARG A 138 8.64 -17.17 9.19
CA ARG A 138 8.10 -17.94 10.32
C ARG A 138 8.19 -17.11 11.61
N GLY A 139 7.15 -17.17 12.43
CA GLY A 139 7.10 -16.54 13.75
C GLY A 139 6.97 -15.02 13.67
N ASP A 140 7.48 -14.35 14.71
CA ASP A 140 7.47 -12.90 14.88
C ASP A 140 8.90 -12.32 14.90
N PRO A 141 9.60 -12.28 13.75
CA PRO A 141 11.00 -11.84 13.69
C PRO A 141 11.19 -10.34 13.99
N PHE A 142 10.10 -9.56 13.98
CA PHE A 142 10.12 -8.12 14.25
C PHE A 142 9.54 -7.75 15.61
N ASN A 143 9.15 -8.74 16.41
CA ASN A 143 8.51 -8.56 17.71
C ASN A 143 7.24 -7.66 17.63
N LEU A 144 6.47 -7.78 16.55
CA LEU A 144 5.24 -7.00 16.32
C LEU A 144 4.18 -7.27 17.38
N ALA A 145 4.16 -8.48 17.96
CA ALA A 145 3.23 -8.83 19.02
C ALA A 145 3.36 -7.92 20.26
N SER A 146 4.53 -7.31 20.47
CA SER A 146 4.78 -6.34 21.53
C SER A 146 4.11 -4.97 21.30
N GLY A 147 3.54 -4.73 20.12
CA GLY A 147 3.04 -3.42 19.69
C GLY A 147 4.13 -2.45 19.23
N ARG A 148 5.40 -2.87 19.24
CA ARG A 148 6.52 -2.07 18.73
C ARG A 148 6.81 -2.41 17.27
N VAL A 149 7.37 -1.45 16.54
CA VAL A 149 7.93 -1.67 15.20
C VAL A 149 9.43 -1.39 15.22
N PRO A 150 10.24 -2.08 14.40
CA PRO A 150 11.68 -1.85 14.35
C PRO A 150 12.04 -0.43 13.91
N TYR A 151 11.25 0.14 12.99
CA TYR A 151 11.39 1.49 12.47
C TYR A 151 10.09 1.91 11.77
N LYS A 152 9.96 3.21 11.45
CA LYS A 152 8.86 3.71 10.62
C LYS A 152 9.04 3.21 9.18
N LEU A 153 8.12 2.37 8.71
CA LEU A 153 8.24 1.77 7.38
C LEU A 153 8.02 2.82 6.29
N ASP A 154 8.86 2.78 5.26
CA ASP A 154 8.65 3.55 4.04
C ASP A 154 7.81 2.74 3.04
N ARG A 155 6.96 3.44 2.29
CA ARG A 155 6.04 2.83 1.33
C ARG A 155 6.71 1.89 0.32
N CYS A 156 7.92 2.26 -0.11
CA CYS A 156 8.62 1.64 -1.24
C CYS A 156 9.84 0.81 -0.82
N SER A 157 10.07 0.67 0.49
CA SER A 157 11.23 -0.02 1.05
C SER A 157 10.77 -1.15 1.96
N ALA A 158 10.68 -2.37 1.43
CA ALA A 158 10.38 -3.56 2.24
C ALA A 158 11.53 -3.89 3.20
N PRO A 159 11.26 -4.45 4.39
CA PRO A 159 12.30 -4.95 5.28
C PRO A 159 13.24 -5.93 4.58
N GLN A 160 14.53 -5.86 4.89
CA GLN A 160 15.56 -6.69 4.25
C GLN A 160 15.39 -8.18 4.55
N ALA A 161 14.77 -8.53 5.68
CA ALA A 161 14.56 -9.93 6.08
C ALA A 161 13.66 -10.72 5.13
N PHE A 162 12.84 -10.05 4.31
CA PHE A 162 12.00 -10.72 3.32
C PHE A 162 12.74 -10.94 2.00
N ASP A 163 12.67 -12.17 1.49
CA ASP A 163 13.11 -12.55 0.16
C ASP A 163 11.92 -12.56 -0.82
N PHE A 164 12.05 -11.82 -1.91
CA PHE A 164 11.06 -11.70 -2.98
C PHE A 164 11.68 -11.00 -4.20
N ASN A 165 10.97 -11.01 -5.32
CA ASN A 165 11.40 -10.30 -6.52
C ASN A 165 11.24 -8.78 -6.36
N ARG A 166 12.33 -8.11 -5.92
CA ARG A 166 12.40 -6.66 -5.71
C ARG A 166 12.37 -5.84 -7.01
N THR A 167 12.66 -6.44 -8.17
CA THR A 167 12.50 -5.74 -9.45
C THR A 167 11.03 -5.76 -9.89
N ARG A 168 10.27 -6.81 -9.55
CA ARG A 168 8.85 -6.90 -9.88
C ARG A 168 7.96 -6.10 -8.94
N PHE A 169 8.20 -6.19 -7.63
CA PHE A 169 7.38 -5.52 -6.62
C PHE A 169 8.11 -4.29 -6.10
N ARG A 170 7.72 -3.13 -6.60
CA ARG A 170 8.35 -1.84 -6.29
C ARG A 170 7.37 -0.70 -6.49
N CYS A 171 7.64 0.43 -5.83
CA CYS A 171 7.31 1.73 -6.41
C CYS A 171 8.40 2.07 -7.44
#